data_AF-A0A9E4XL53-F1
#
_entry.id   AF-A0A9E4XL53-F1
#
_cell.length_a   1.000
_cell.length_b   1.000
_cell.length_c   1.000
_cell.angle_alpha   90.00
_cell.angle_beta   90.00
_cell.angle_gamma   90.00
#
_symmetry.space_group_name_H-M   'P 1'
#
loop_
_entity.id
_entity.type
_entity.pdbx_description
1 polymer ?
#
loop_
_entity_poly.entity_id
_entity_poly.type
_entity_poly.pdbx_seq_one_letter_code
_entity_poly.pdbx_strand_id
1 'polypeptide(L)'
;MREVDRAMIDDFGITLLQMMENAGRNLADVVIRTVLAGLGGGPRGRRVVVGAGPGGNGGGGLVAARHLHNRGCEVLVVLAAQEDRVSDAVRHQLNILR
;
A
#
# COMPACT_ATOMS: atom_id res chain seq x y z
N MET A 1 -19.02 0.87 -1.01
CA MET A 1 -17.76 0.25 -1.42
C MET A 1 -17.87 -1.25 -1.62
N ARG A 2 -18.40 -2.04 -0.66
CA ARG A 2 -18.52 -3.51 -0.79
C ARG A 2 -19.12 -4.02 -2.10
N GLU A 3 -20.19 -3.39 -2.60
CA GLU A 3 -20.81 -3.82 -3.87
C GLU A 3 -19.92 -3.54 -5.08
N VAL A 4 -19.13 -2.46 -5.04
CA VAL A 4 -18.13 -2.17 -6.07
C VAL A 4 -17.03 -3.23 -6.02
N ASP A 5 -16.51 -3.56 -4.85
CA ASP A 5 -15.49 -4.60 -4.69
C ASP A 5 -15.99 -5.97 -5.17
N ARG A 6 -17.27 -6.29 -4.89
CA ARG A 6 -17.95 -7.49 -5.38
C ARG A 6 -18.01 -7.50 -6.90
N ALA A 7 -18.54 -6.45 -7.52
CA ALA A 7 -18.63 -6.35 -8.97
C ALA A 7 -17.25 -6.45 -9.64
N MET A 8 -16.21 -5.82 -9.07
CA MET A 8 -14.84 -5.92 -9.59
C MET A 8 -14.36 -7.36 -9.67
N ILE A 9 -14.66 -8.18 -8.65
CA ILE A 9 -14.25 -9.59 -8.61
C ILE A 9 -15.16 -10.45 -9.48
N ASP A 10 -16.48 -10.37 -9.28
CA ASP A 10 -17.46 -11.28 -9.84
C ASP A 10 -17.73 -10.99 -11.33
N ASP A 11 -17.86 -9.71 -11.70
CA ASP A 11 -18.31 -9.28 -13.02
C ASP A 11 -17.12 -8.90 -13.93
N PHE A 12 -16.07 -8.32 -13.37
CA PHE A 12 -14.90 -7.82 -14.13
C PHE A 12 -13.66 -8.71 -13.99
N GLY A 13 -13.66 -9.72 -13.11
CA GLY A 13 -12.53 -10.64 -12.92
C GLY A 13 -11.27 -9.98 -12.34
N ILE A 14 -11.40 -8.79 -11.74
CA ILE A 14 -10.29 -8.06 -11.10
C ILE A 14 -10.14 -8.57 -9.67
N THR A 15 -9.01 -9.21 -9.41
CA THR A 15 -8.73 -9.80 -8.10
C THR A 15 -8.50 -8.73 -7.02
N LEU A 16 -8.74 -9.11 -5.76
CA LEU A 16 -8.44 -8.27 -4.61
C LEU A 16 -6.98 -7.81 -4.55
N LEU A 17 -6.04 -8.68 -4.95
CA LEU A 17 -4.61 -8.33 -5.01
C LEU A 17 -4.32 -7.26 -6.07
N GLN A 18 -4.94 -7.35 -7.24
CA GLN A 18 -4.82 -6.32 -8.28
C GLN A 18 -5.41 -4.98 -7.83
N MET A 19 -6.56 -5.02 -7.16
CA MET A 19 -7.17 -3.82 -6.57
C MET A 19 -6.25 -3.18 -5.53
N MET A 20 -5.68 -3.97 -4.61
CA MET A 20 -4.71 -3.50 -3.62
C MET A 20 -3.46 -2.90 -4.27
N GLU A 21 -2.90 -3.58 -5.29
CA GLU A 21 -1.73 -3.09 -6.02
C GLU A 21 -1.99 -1.72 -6.63
N ASN A 22 -3.14 -1.58 -7.29
CA ASN A 22 -3.54 -0.32 -7.90
C ASN A 22 -3.75 0.77 -6.85
N ALA A 23 -4.46 0.47 -5.75
CA ALA A 23 -4.72 1.43 -4.68
C ALA A 23 -3.41 1.94 -4.05
N GLY A 24 -2.50 1.05 -3.66
CA GLY A 24 -1.25 1.43 -3.02
C GLY A 24 -0.26 2.13 -3.95
N ARG A 25 -0.19 1.73 -5.23
CA ARG A 25 0.59 2.45 -6.24
C ARG A 25 0.13 3.90 -6.37
N ASN A 26 -1.19 4.10 -6.52
CA ASN A 26 -1.75 5.45 -6.65
C ASN A 26 -1.52 6.27 -5.38
N LEU A 27 -1.64 5.65 -4.19
CA LEU A 27 -1.31 6.33 -2.93
C LEU A 27 0.15 6.80 -2.90
N ALA A 28 1.10 5.93 -3.26
CA ALA A 28 2.52 6.31 -3.34
C ALA A 28 2.76 7.44 -4.35
N ASP A 29 2.14 7.37 -5.52
CA ASP A 29 2.27 8.40 -6.56
C ASP A 29 1.71 9.76 -6.08
N VAL A 30 0.57 9.78 -5.38
CA VAL A 30 0.00 11.01 -4.79
C VAL A 30 0.93 11.57 -3.71
N VAL A 31 1.44 10.73 -2.80
CA VAL A 31 2.37 11.17 -1.74
C VAL A 31 3.61 11.83 -2.34
N ILE A 32 4.16 11.26 -3.41
CA ILE A 32 5.35 11.81 -4.07
C ILE A 32 5.04 13.14 -4.74
N ARG A 33 3.95 13.22 -5.50
CA ARG A 33 3.58 14.41 -6.29
C ARG A 33 3.08 15.57 -5.45
N THR A 34 2.58 15.30 -4.25
CA THR A 34 2.01 16.33 -3.36
C THR A 34 2.95 16.59 -2.18
N VAL A 35 3.02 15.65 -1.25
CA VAL A 35 3.73 15.80 0.03
C VAL A 35 5.23 15.93 -0.19
N LEU A 36 5.88 14.99 -0.90
CA LEU A 36 7.34 15.00 -1.00
C LEU A 36 7.84 16.14 -1.88
N ALA A 37 7.14 16.42 -2.99
CA ALA A 37 7.42 17.56 -3.87
C ALA A 37 7.31 18.90 -3.12
N GLY A 38 6.27 19.08 -2.28
CA GLY A 38 6.09 20.30 -1.47
C GLY A 38 7.19 20.54 -0.45
N LEU A 39 7.90 19.48 -0.03
CA LEU A 39 9.05 19.56 0.88
C LEU A 39 10.38 19.87 0.15
N GLY A 40 10.38 20.03 -1.18
CA GLY A 40 11.56 20.37 -1.98
C GLY A 40 12.48 19.18 -2.27
N GLY A 41 12.54 18.75 -3.53
CA GLY A 41 13.36 17.61 -3.99
C GLY A 41 12.53 16.37 -4.34
N GLY A 42 13.20 15.23 -4.51
CA GLY A 42 12.59 13.95 -4.91
C GLY A 42 12.36 12.98 -3.74
N PRO A 43 11.80 11.78 -4.03
CA PRO A 43 11.57 10.73 -3.03
C PRO A 43 12.86 10.17 -2.39
N ARG A 44 14.00 10.28 -3.07
CA ARG A 44 15.28 9.70 -2.64
C ARG A 44 15.73 10.25 -1.28
N GLY A 45 15.99 9.35 -0.33
CA GLY A 45 16.46 9.69 1.02
C GLY A 45 15.38 10.26 1.95
N ARG A 46 14.12 10.35 1.49
CA ARG A 46 13.01 10.80 2.34
C ARG A 46 12.56 9.67 3.25
N ARG A 47 12.47 9.96 4.54
CA ARG A 47 11.97 9.03 5.54
C ARG A 47 10.45 9.05 5.57
N VAL A 48 9.83 7.89 5.43
CA VAL A 48 8.38 7.73 5.46
C VAL A 48 8.01 6.60 6.42
N VAL A 49 7.07 6.86 7.32
CA VAL A 49 6.48 5.83 8.18
C VAL A 49 5.12 5.47 7.61
N VAL A 50 4.89 4.17 7.38
CA VAL A 50 3.61 3.63 6.92
C VAL A 50 2.99 2.82 8.04
N GLY A 51 1.88 3.30 8.60
CA GLY A 51 1.04 2.53 9.52
C GLY A 51 0.06 1.65 8.76
N ALA A 52 0.09 0.34 8.99
CA ALA A 52 -0.77 -0.63 8.31
C ALA A 52 -1.57 -1.47 9.32
N GLY A 53 -2.90 -1.42 9.22
CA GLY A 53 -3.81 -2.28 9.98
C GLY A 53 -4.00 -3.67 9.34
N PRO A 54 -4.84 -4.54 9.94
CA PRO A 54 -5.03 -5.91 9.46
C PRO A 54 -5.95 -6.05 8.24
N GLY A 55 -6.67 -4.98 7.86
CA GLY A 55 -7.67 -4.98 6.79
C GLY A 55 -7.16 -4.48 5.44
N GLY A 56 -8.07 -4.32 4.48
CA GLY A 56 -7.71 -3.95 3.10
C GLY A 56 -6.93 -2.64 2.97
N ASN A 57 -7.22 -1.64 3.79
CA ASN A 57 -6.45 -0.39 3.83
C ASN A 57 -5.00 -0.62 4.26
N GLY A 58 -4.75 -1.56 5.17
CA GLY A 58 -3.40 -1.98 5.54
C GLY A 58 -2.67 -2.60 4.36
N GLY A 59 -3.33 -3.49 3.61
CA GLY A 59 -2.80 -4.05 2.37
C GLY A 59 -2.40 -2.96 1.35
N GLY A 60 -3.28 -1.98 1.11
CA GLY A 60 -2.97 -0.82 0.26
C GLY A 60 -1.80 0.03 0.79
N GLY A 61 -1.70 0.20 2.11
CA GLY A 61 -0.56 0.86 2.75
C GLY A 61 0.76 0.09 2.55
N LEU A 62 0.75 -1.22 2.69
CA LEU A 62 1.94 -2.07 2.45
C LEU A 62 2.39 -2.00 0.98
N VAL A 63 1.44 -2.02 0.03
CA VAL A 63 1.75 -1.76 -1.39
C VAL A 63 2.37 -0.38 -1.56
N ALA A 64 1.80 0.66 -0.96
CA ALA A 64 2.35 2.02 -1.04
C ALA A 64 3.76 2.10 -0.46
N ALA A 65 4.02 1.41 0.66
CA ALA A 65 5.34 1.31 1.26
C ALA A 65 6.38 0.76 0.27
N ARG A 66 6.05 -0.33 -0.44
CA ARG A 66 6.91 -0.89 -1.48
C ARG A 66 7.16 0.11 -2.62
N HIS A 67 6.12 0.77 -3.12
CA HIS A 67 6.26 1.73 -4.22
C HIS A 67 7.08 2.96 -3.85
N LEU A 68 6.97 3.43 -2.60
CA LEU A 68 7.79 4.52 -2.06
C LEU A 68 9.25 4.07 -1.91
N HIS A 69 9.48 2.88 -1.36
CA HIS A 69 10.82 2.31 -1.23
C HIS A 69 11.51 2.15 -2.60
N ASN A 70 10.80 1.59 -3.58
CA ASN A 70 11.30 1.44 -4.95
C ASN A 70 11.64 2.77 -5.64
N ARG A 71 11.09 3.89 -5.15
CA ARG A 71 11.39 5.24 -5.63
C ARG A 71 12.47 5.95 -4.81
N GLY A 72 13.07 5.25 -3.84
CA GLY A 72 14.22 5.70 -3.06
C GLY A 72 13.90 6.29 -1.69
N CYS A 73 12.65 6.18 -1.22
CA CYS A 73 12.34 6.54 0.16
C CYS A 73 12.93 5.52 1.15
N GLU A 74 13.34 6.02 2.32
CA GLU A 74 13.64 5.21 3.51
C GLU A 74 12.31 4.91 4.21
N VAL A 75 11.76 3.72 4.02
CA VAL A 75 10.42 3.39 4.50
C VAL A 75 10.48 2.50 5.74
N LEU A 76 9.78 2.92 6.79
CA LEU A 76 9.51 2.10 7.98
C LEU A 76 8.04 1.69 7.97
N VAL A 77 7.76 0.40 8.04
CA VAL A 77 6.40 -0.13 8.17
C VAL A 77 6.12 -0.45 9.63
N VAL A 78 4.99 0.06 10.15
CA VAL A 78 4.47 -0.27 11.47
C VAL A 78 3.15 -1.01 11.30
N LEU A 79 3.13 -2.29 11.66
CA LEU A 79 1.91 -3.09 11.68
C LEU A 79 1.14 -2.82 12.97
N ALA A 80 -0.11 -2.35 12.85
CA ALA A 80 -1.01 -2.11 13.97
C ALA A 80 -1.81 -3.38 14.37
N ALA A 81 -1.31 -4.55 14.01
CA ALA A 81 -1.87 -5.85 14.34
C ALA A 81 -0.77 -6.91 14.35
N GLN A 82 -1.00 -8.02 15.05
CA GLN A 82 -0.16 -9.20 14.92
C GLN A 82 -0.31 -9.79 13.52
N GLU A 83 0.79 -10.32 12.96
CA GLU A 83 0.80 -10.84 11.59
C GLU A 83 -0.12 -12.03 11.38
N ASP A 84 -0.37 -12.84 12.41
CA ASP A 84 -1.33 -13.95 12.38
C ASP A 84 -2.78 -13.46 12.24
N ARG A 85 -3.07 -12.19 12.55
CA ARG A 85 -4.42 -11.59 12.50
C ARG A 85 -4.71 -10.82 11.21
N VAL A 86 -3.79 -10.75 10.26
CA VAL A 86 -4.04 -10.10 8.96
C VAL A 86 -4.64 -11.11 7.98
N SER A 87 -5.49 -10.65 7.07
CA SER A 87 -6.06 -11.51 6.02
C SER A 87 -4.96 -12.01 5.07
N ASP A 88 -5.21 -13.11 4.35
CA ASP A 88 -4.23 -13.69 3.42
C ASP A 88 -3.78 -12.70 2.34
N ALA A 89 -4.70 -11.86 1.85
CA ALA A 89 -4.36 -10.81 0.89
C ALA A 89 -3.40 -9.76 1.49
N VAL A 90 -3.59 -9.37 2.75
CA VAL A 90 -2.70 -8.43 3.44
C VAL A 90 -1.36 -9.10 3.76
N ARG A 91 -1.38 -10.37 4.19
CA ARG A 91 -0.18 -11.17 4.44
C ARG A 91 0.66 -11.33 3.18
N HIS A 92 0.01 -11.53 2.04
CA HIS A 92 0.68 -11.58 0.73
C HIS A 92 1.45 -10.29 0.48
N GLN A 93 0.83 -9.11 0.67
CA GLN A 93 1.52 -7.82 0.50
C GLN A 93 2.65 -7.62 1.50
N LEU A 94 2.47 -8.05 2.76
CA LEU A 94 3.51 -8.00 3.78
C LEU A 94 4.73 -8.84 3.40
N ASN A 95 4.52 -10.03 2.86
CA ASN A 95 5.61 -10.94 2.48
C ASN A 95 6.47 -10.41 1.32
N ILE A 96 5.93 -9.55 0.45
CA ILE A 96 6.70 -8.93 -0.64
C ILE A 96 7.70 -7.89 -0.11
N LEU A 97 7.45 -7.32 1.09
CA LEU A 97 8.31 -6.31 1.70
C LEU A 97 9.51 -6.89 2.48
N ARG A 98 9.62 -8.22 2.56
CA ARG A 98 10.69 -8.95 3.26
C ARG A 98 11.75 -9.40 2.29
#